data_AF-A0A8S3VES6-F1
#
_entry.id   AF-A0A8S3VES6-F1
#
_cell.length_a   1.000
_cell.length_b   1.000
_cell.length_c   1.000
_cell.angle_alpha   90.00
_cell.angle_beta   90.00
_cell.angle_gamma   90.00
#
_symmetry.space_group_name_H-M   'P 1'
#
loop_
_entity.id
_entity.type
_entity.pdbx_description
1 polymer ?
#
loop_
_entity_poly.entity_id
_entity_poly.type
_entity_poly.pdbx_seq_one_letter_code
_entity_poly.pdbx_strand_id
1 'polypeptide(L)'
;MFQRLTTAANGLFENTSEVFQYELSSVPSSIFDCNRLPREACKSNLADAIWACGSDCIHEIDGEGFQYVLDGGSLLQRLPWTHGDSFGDITQMYVDHVIRKYKDPVIVFDSYPELPSIKDITHLRRTKGIISPNINFTSSMPCKTKKELFMSNSHNKQALINMLCDKLKDNGIRCKNATDDADLLIALTAVDCALSSEVVVIGCDSTSRLFGIGKGLALKKLNQEYLKTQGKFFMDNKSIKADIIKAGEEALTCLYGGLPLEGLNILRWRKFTSRVITGNTSVQVKSLPPTSDSGKFHSLRVYHQCQKWMSEEVDMDPTDYGWEIKRGKLCPILMDLPPAPDKLLNIIRCNCKQNCDTKRCVCRKNGLQCSVGCGECRGLNCSNSVPIAESDFTDE
;
A
#
# COMPACT_ATOMS: atom_id res chain seq x y z
N MET A 1 -2.00 7.21 -22.36
CA MET A 1 -1.34 8.46 -21.92
C MET A 1 0.17 8.31 -21.82
N PHE A 2 0.70 7.38 -21.02
CA PHE A 2 2.15 7.14 -20.86
C PHE A 2 2.92 6.98 -22.19
N GLN A 3 2.52 6.04 -23.04
CA GLN A 3 3.17 5.80 -24.34
C GLN A 3 3.23 7.05 -25.22
N ARG A 4 2.17 7.84 -25.18
CA ARG A 4 2.06 9.09 -25.92
C ARG A 4 3.06 10.14 -25.43
N LEU A 5 3.27 10.24 -24.12
CA LEU A 5 4.27 11.13 -23.51
C LEU A 5 5.69 10.70 -23.90
N THR A 6 5.99 9.41 -23.87
CA THR A 6 7.33 8.90 -24.23
C THR A 6 7.62 9.06 -25.72
N THR A 7 6.65 8.85 -26.61
CA THR A 7 6.82 9.13 -28.05
C THR A 7 7.07 10.61 -28.31
N ALA A 8 6.30 11.49 -27.65
CA ALA A 8 6.45 12.94 -27.75
C ALA A 8 7.80 13.44 -27.24
N ALA A 9 8.37 12.78 -26.23
CA ALA A 9 9.67 13.13 -25.64
C ALA A 9 10.84 12.95 -26.62
N ASN A 10 10.81 11.91 -27.46
CA ASN A 10 11.91 11.55 -28.36
C ASN A 10 12.27 12.62 -29.40
N GLY A 11 11.41 13.62 -29.63
CA GLY A 11 11.67 14.74 -30.54
C GLY A 11 11.78 16.11 -29.87
N LEU A 12 11.65 16.18 -28.54
CA LEU A 12 11.56 17.44 -27.80
C LEU A 12 12.68 17.68 -26.79
N PHE A 13 13.34 16.63 -26.33
CA PHE A 13 14.40 16.70 -25.34
C PHE A 13 15.69 16.20 -25.95
N GLU A 14 16.78 16.95 -25.74
CA GLU A 14 18.13 16.51 -26.12
C GLU A 14 18.50 15.22 -25.37
N ASN A 15 18.13 15.16 -24.09
CA ASN A 15 18.29 13.97 -23.26
C ASN A 15 16.92 13.45 -22.80
N THR A 16 16.42 12.39 -23.43
CA THR A 16 15.12 11.79 -23.10
C THR A 16 15.09 11.16 -21.70
N SER A 17 16.24 10.91 -21.06
CA SER A 17 16.28 10.43 -19.67
C SER A 17 15.77 11.44 -18.66
N GLU A 18 15.86 12.74 -18.95
CA GLU A 18 15.34 13.81 -18.08
C GLU A 18 13.82 13.72 -17.91
N VAL A 19 13.11 13.14 -18.87
CA VAL A 19 11.65 12.98 -18.80
C VAL A 19 11.27 11.92 -17.76
N PHE A 20 12.18 11.00 -17.41
CA PHE A 20 11.97 9.94 -16.43
C PHE A 20 12.16 10.37 -14.97
N GLN A 21 12.49 11.65 -14.71
CA GLN A 21 12.31 12.24 -13.38
C GLN A 21 10.83 12.50 -13.04
N TYR A 22 9.96 12.51 -14.06
CA TYR A 22 8.51 12.64 -13.91
C TYR A 22 7.83 11.27 -13.97
N GLU A 23 6.69 11.12 -13.29
CA GLU A 23 5.97 9.85 -13.27
C GLU A 23 5.36 9.47 -14.62
N LEU A 24 5.14 10.44 -15.51
CA LEU A 24 4.45 10.27 -16.80
C LEU A 24 3.05 9.64 -16.64
N SER A 25 2.45 9.91 -15.48
CA SER A 25 1.16 9.44 -15.01
C SER A 25 0.64 10.43 -13.96
N SER A 26 -0.68 10.50 -13.79
CA SER A 26 -1.30 11.35 -12.77
C SER A 26 -1.03 10.89 -11.34
N VAL A 27 -0.52 9.66 -11.17
CA VAL A 27 -0.17 9.06 -9.88
C VAL A 27 1.10 8.22 -10.02
N PRO A 28 1.99 8.17 -9.00
CA PRO A 28 3.13 7.27 -8.94
C PRO A 28 2.66 5.82 -8.91
N SER A 29 2.49 5.25 -10.10
CA SER A 29 1.73 4.02 -10.27
C SER A 29 2.52 2.79 -9.82
N SER A 30 3.79 2.91 -9.46
CA SER A 30 4.55 1.85 -8.80
C SER A 30 4.19 1.69 -7.32
N ILE A 31 3.75 2.77 -6.66
CA ILE A 31 3.44 2.82 -5.22
C ILE A 31 1.92 2.83 -4.98
N PHE A 32 1.17 3.52 -5.83
CA PHE A 32 -0.27 3.77 -5.67
C PHE A 32 -1.11 3.14 -6.79
N ASP A 33 -2.39 2.86 -6.50
CA ASP A 33 -3.41 2.49 -7.47
C ASP A 33 -4.06 3.72 -8.13
N CYS A 34 -5.03 3.49 -9.02
CA CYS A 34 -5.74 4.56 -9.72
C CYS A 34 -6.61 5.45 -8.81
N ASN A 35 -6.95 4.96 -7.62
CA ASN A 35 -7.71 5.69 -6.60
C ASN A 35 -6.80 6.47 -5.65
N ARG A 36 -5.50 6.56 -5.95
CA ARG A 36 -4.47 7.22 -5.12
C ARG A 36 -4.25 6.52 -3.77
N LEU A 37 -4.63 5.24 -3.67
CA LEU A 37 -4.43 4.43 -2.47
C LEU A 37 -3.15 3.59 -2.62
N PRO A 38 -2.38 3.36 -1.55
CA PRO A 38 -1.23 2.46 -1.57
C PRO A 38 -1.64 1.06 -2.03
N ARG A 39 -0.85 0.48 -2.96
CA ARG A 39 -1.18 -0.81 -3.57
C ARG A 39 -1.25 -1.93 -2.55
N GLU A 40 -2.23 -2.81 -2.71
CA GLU A 40 -2.46 -3.95 -1.81
C GLU A 40 -1.47 -5.10 -2.04
N ALA A 41 -0.94 -5.69 -0.96
CA ALA A 41 -0.13 -6.89 -0.99
C ALA A 41 -0.99 -8.17 -1.00
N CYS A 42 -0.49 -9.24 -1.62
CA CYS A 42 -1.05 -10.57 -1.43
C CYS A 42 -0.63 -11.09 -0.05
N LYS A 43 -1.61 -11.46 0.77
CA LYS A 43 -1.47 -11.81 2.19
C LYS A 43 -0.74 -13.14 2.47
N SER A 44 -0.64 -14.05 1.49
CA SER A 44 -0.24 -15.44 1.71
C SER A 44 1.27 -15.72 1.72
N ASN A 45 2.09 -14.94 1.00
CA ASN A 45 3.45 -15.40 0.65
C ASN A 45 4.56 -15.02 1.64
N LEU A 46 4.23 -14.34 2.75
CA LEU A 46 5.24 -13.93 3.73
C LEU A 46 5.63 -15.08 4.67
N ALA A 47 4.65 -15.82 5.17
CA ALA A 47 4.88 -16.94 6.09
C ALA A 47 5.83 -17.97 5.45
N ASP A 48 5.55 -18.38 4.22
CA ASP A 48 6.41 -19.31 3.47
C ASP A 48 7.82 -18.76 3.24
N ALA A 49 7.95 -17.44 3.02
CA ALA A 49 9.24 -16.81 2.80
C ALA A 49 10.07 -16.71 4.08
N ILE A 50 9.44 -16.44 5.23
CA ILE A 50 10.08 -16.47 6.55
C ILE A 50 10.50 -17.89 6.87
N TRP A 51 9.63 -18.86 6.62
CA TRP A 51 9.92 -20.29 6.79
C TRP A 51 11.18 -20.71 6.03
N ALA A 52 11.29 -20.32 4.76
CA ALA A 52 12.46 -20.61 3.94
C ALA A 52 13.75 -19.88 4.35
N CYS A 53 13.66 -18.88 5.24
CA CYS A 53 14.81 -18.17 5.79
C CYS A 53 15.27 -18.73 7.16
N GLY A 54 14.47 -19.56 7.82
CA GLY A 54 14.84 -20.20 9.09
C GLY A 54 15.81 -21.37 8.90
N SER A 55 16.65 -21.60 9.90
CA SER A 55 17.62 -22.70 9.93
C SER A 55 17.04 -24.03 10.44
N ASP A 56 15.94 -23.99 11.20
CA ASP A 56 15.36 -25.17 11.87
C ASP A 56 13.93 -25.45 11.35
N CYS A 57 13.76 -26.63 10.77
CA CYS A 57 12.52 -27.08 10.14
C CYS A 57 11.63 -27.78 11.17
N ILE A 58 10.62 -27.09 11.74
CA ILE A 58 9.56 -27.77 12.50
C ILE A 58 8.54 -28.32 11.50
N HIS A 59 8.60 -29.61 11.18
CA HIS A 59 7.79 -30.17 10.09
C HIS A 59 6.27 -30.23 10.39
N GLU A 60 5.84 -30.12 11.65
CA GLU A 60 4.44 -30.09 12.07
C GLU A 60 4.30 -29.35 13.41
N ILE A 61 3.28 -28.47 13.54
CA ILE A 61 2.86 -27.91 14.84
C ILE A 61 1.96 -28.96 15.51
N ASP A 62 2.51 -30.14 15.78
CA ASP A 62 1.84 -31.19 16.57
C ASP A 62 2.60 -31.32 17.89
N GLY A 63 2.21 -30.47 18.84
CA GLY A 63 2.78 -30.44 20.17
C GLY A 63 1.80 -29.81 21.15
N GLU A 64 1.50 -30.52 22.23
CA GLU A 64 0.93 -29.89 23.42
C GLU A 64 2.02 -29.04 24.08
N GLY A 65 1.88 -27.72 24.09
CA GLY A 65 2.85 -26.85 24.78
C GLY A 65 3.01 -25.43 24.22
N PHE A 66 2.47 -25.14 23.03
CA PHE A 66 2.58 -23.80 22.46
C PHE A 66 1.71 -22.77 23.16
N GLN A 67 2.27 -21.59 23.36
CA GLN A 67 1.53 -20.39 23.68
C GLN A 67 1.14 -19.67 22.38
N TYR A 68 -0.08 -19.13 22.31
CA TYR A 68 -0.58 -18.50 21.10
C TYR A 68 -0.66 -16.98 21.25
N VAL A 69 -0.12 -16.25 20.26
CA VAL A 69 -0.32 -14.80 20.13
C VAL A 69 -1.18 -14.54 18.90
N LEU A 70 -2.35 -13.97 19.09
CA LEU A 70 -3.35 -13.80 18.04
C LEU A 70 -3.52 -12.32 17.66
N ASP A 71 -3.49 -12.05 16.37
CA ASP A 71 -3.95 -10.80 15.76
C ASP A 71 -5.48 -10.71 15.88
N GLY A 72 -5.94 -9.81 16.76
CA GLY A 72 -7.35 -9.54 17.01
C GLY A 72 -8.07 -8.99 15.77
N GLY A 73 -7.38 -8.22 14.92
CA GLY A 73 -7.92 -7.73 13.65
C GLY A 73 -8.27 -8.86 12.69
N SER A 74 -7.38 -9.85 12.57
CA SER A 74 -7.61 -11.09 11.81
C SER A 74 -8.70 -11.95 12.42
N LEU A 75 -8.73 -12.10 13.76
CA LEU A 75 -9.78 -12.82 14.48
C LEU A 75 -11.17 -12.25 14.18
N LEU A 76 -11.33 -10.92 14.26
CA LEU A 76 -12.61 -10.26 13.99
C LEU A 76 -13.15 -10.57 12.59
N GLN A 77 -12.28 -10.73 11.59
CA GLN A 77 -12.70 -11.06 10.23
C GLN A 77 -13.11 -12.54 10.05
N ARG A 78 -12.57 -13.45 10.89
CA ARG A 78 -12.65 -14.90 10.69
C ARG A 78 -14.04 -15.50 10.91
N LEU A 79 -14.84 -14.96 11.84
CA LEU A 79 -16.14 -15.56 12.21
C LEU A 79 -17.33 -14.82 11.56
N PRO A 80 -18.27 -15.50 10.88
CA PRO A 80 -19.47 -14.87 10.36
C PRO A 80 -20.39 -14.43 11.51
N TRP A 81 -21.24 -13.43 11.28
CA TRP A 81 -22.28 -13.02 12.23
C TRP A 81 -23.64 -13.50 11.73
N THR A 82 -24.42 -14.12 12.61
CA THR A 82 -25.79 -14.51 12.27
C THR A 82 -26.70 -13.30 12.42
N HIS A 83 -27.69 -13.20 11.53
CA HIS A 83 -28.65 -12.12 11.59
C HIS A 83 -29.53 -12.25 12.84
N GLY A 84 -29.57 -11.20 13.67
CA GLY A 84 -30.40 -11.15 14.87
C GLY A 84 -29.67 -11.55 16.15
N ASP A 85 -28.44 -12.08 16.06
CA ASP A 85 -27.60 -12.34 17.24
C ASP A 85 -27.38 -11.04 18.02
N SER A 86 -27.42 -11.12 19.36
CA SER A 86 -27.05 -10.00 20.19
C SER A 86 -25.54 -9.75 20.15
N PHE A 87 -25.09 -8.55 20.50
CA PHE A 87 -23.65 -8.29 20.60
C PHE A 87 -22.97 -9.18 21.66
N GLY A 88 -23.71 -9.59 22.68
CA GLY A 88 -23.30 -10.60 23.67
C GLY A 88 -23.08 -11.97 23.03
N ASP A 89 -24.01 -12.42 22.19
CA ASP A 89 -23.89 -13.69 21.47
C ASP A 89 -22.72 -13.65 20.47
N ILE A 90 -22.56 -12.53 19.75
CA ILE A 90 -21.46 -12.30 18.82
C ILE A 90 -20.11 -12.37 19.55
N THR A 91 -19.97 -11.67 20.68
CA THR A 91 -18.72 -11.69 21.46
C THR A 91 -18.46 -13.06 22.09
N GLN A 92 -19.50 -13.74 22.58
CA GLN A 92 -19.39 -15.11 23.10
C GLN A 92 -18.90 -16.08 22.02
N MET A 93 -19.39 -15.97 20.78
CA MET A 93 -18.93 -16.80 19.66
C MET A 93 -17.41 -16.65 19.44
N TYR A 94 -16.85 -15.44 19.57
CA TYR A 94 -15.40 -15.23 19.49
C TYR A 94 -14.65 -15.89 20.65
N VAL A 95 -15.15 -15.74 21.88
CA VAL A 95 -14.58 -16.41 23.07
C VAL A 95 -14.56 -17.92 22.88
N ASP A 96 -15.70 -18.51 22.50
CA ASP A 96 -15.84 -19.95 22.28
C ASP A 96 -14.92 -20.43 21.16
N HIS A 97 -14.75 -19.65 20.08
CA HIS A 97 -13.79 -19.95 19.03
C HIS A 97 -12.36 -20.03 19.57
N VAL A 98 -11.97 -19.05 20.38
CA VAL A 98 -10.62 -18.94 20.92
C VAL A 98 -10.33 -20.09 21.89
N ILE A 99 -11.21 -20.33 22.87
CA ILE A 99 -11.03 -21.38 23.88
C ILE A 99 -10.92 -22.76 23.25
N ARG A 100 -11.76 -23.05 22.24
CA ARG A 100 -11.78 -24.37 21.59
C ARG A 100 -10.51 -24.64 20.77
N LYS A 101 -9.88 -23.59 20.24
CA LYS A 101 -8.83 -23.73 19.23
C LYS A 101 -7.42 -23.45 19.76
N TYR A 102 -7.28 -22.63 20.78
CA TYR A 102 -6.00 -22.14 21.25
C TYR A 102 -5.86 -22.34 22.75
N LYS A 103 -4.75 -22.95 23.16
CA LYS A 103 -4.39 -23.15 24.56
C LYS A 103 -3.60 -21.93 25.04
N ASP A 104 -4.00 -21.33 26.16
CA ASP A 104 -3.38 -20.11 26.73
C ASP A 104 -3.10 -18.97 25.71
N PRO A 105 -4.13 -18.43 25.04
CA PRO A 105 -3.94 -17.39 24.03
C PRO A 105 -3.78 -15.99 24.65
N VAL A 106 -2.95 -15.17 24.00
CA VAL A 106 -2.89 -13.72 24.16
C VAL A 106 -3.40 -13.07 22.88
N ILE A 107 -4.47 -12.28 22.98
CA ILE A 107 -5.03 -11.58 21.82
C ILE A 107 -4.61 -10.13 21.87
N VAL A 108 -4.13 -9.61 20.74
CA VAL A 108 -3.72 -8.22 20.60
C VAL A 108 -4.63 -7.53 19.58
N PHE A 109 -5.32 -6.46 19.99
CA PHE A 109 -6.19 -5.68 19.12
C PHE A 109 -5.57 -4.34 18.70
N ASP A 110 -5.89 -3.91 17.48
CA ASP A 110 -5.74 -2.52 17.04
C ASP A 110 -6.61 -1.60 17.91
N SER A 111 -6.22 -0.33 17.97
CA SER A 111 -7.10 0.75 18.43
C SER A 111 -7.51 1.64 17.25
N TYR A 112 -8.69 2.25 17.37
CA TYR A 112 -9.29 3.10 16.36
C TYR A 112 -9.57 4.47 16.98
N PRO A 113 -8.54 5.32 17.16
CA PRO A 113 -8.69 6.63 17.77
C PRO A 113 -9.58 7.55 16.91
N GLU A 114 -10.20 8.55 17.55
CA GLU A 114 -11.00 9.56 16.85
C GLU A 114 -10.14 10.59 16.10
N LEU A 115 -8.86 10.70 16.46
CA LEU A 115 -7.90 11.58 15.81
C LEU A 115 -7.38 11.00 14.49
N PRO A 116 -6.95 11.84 13.53
CA PRO A 116 -6.38 11.37 12.28
C PRO A 116 -5.17 10.48 12.53
N SER A 117 -5.17 9.27 11.95
CA SER A 117 -4.06 8.33 12.02
C SER A 117 -3.46 8.09 10.63
N ILE A 118 -2.20 7.70 10.58
CA ILE A 118 -1.55 7.18 9.37
C ILE A 118 -2.27 5.95 8.78
N LYS A 119 -3.16 5.31 9.55
CA LYS A 119 -4.04 4.23 9.10
C LYS A 119 -5.33 4.70 8.43
N ASP A 120 -5.66 6.00 8.44
CA ASP A 120 -6.86 6.56 7.79
C ASP A 120 -7.02 6.10 6.35
N ILE A 121 -5.94 6.07 5.58
CA ILE A 121 -5.93 5.60 4.19
C ILE A 121 -6.19 4.11 4.13
N THR A 122 -5.59 3.33 5.02
CA THR A 122 -5.79 1.88 5.08
C THR A 122 -7.25 1.56 5.41
N HIS A 123 -7.87 2.32 6.31
CA HIS A 123 -9.30 2.23 6.61
C HIS A 123 -10.15 2.67 5.41
N LEU A 124 -9.84 3.80 4.77
CA LEU A 124 -10.55 4.27 3.58
C LEU A 124 -10.49 3.25 2.43
N ARG A 125 -9.31 2.63 2.24
CA ARG A 125 -9.10 1.55 1.27
C ARG A 125 -9.98 0.34 1.56
N ARG A 126 -10.03 -0.12 2.82
CA ARG A 126 -10.82 -1.29 3.23
C ARG A 126 -12.32 -1.03 3.15
N THR A 127 -12.76 0.19 3.43
CA THR A 127 -14.18 0.57 3.39
C THR A 127 -14.66 0.92 1.99
N LYS A 128 -13.77 1.17 1.02
CA LYS A 128 -14.11 1.65 -0.34
C LYS A 128 -15.02 2.88 -0.33
N GLY A 129 -14.94 3.71 0.72
CA GLY A 129 -15.79 4.88 0.90
C GLY A 129 -17.20 4.59 1.43
N ILE A 130 -17.50 3.36 1.85
CA ILE A 130 -18.76 3.03 2.54
C ILE A 130 -18.78 3.75 3.89
N ILE A 131 -19.89 4.45 4.15
CA ILE A 131 -20.13 5.17 5.41
C ILE A 131 -21.22 4.42 6.16
N SER A 132 -20.92 4.05 7.40
CA SER A 132 -21.84 3.40 8.32
C SER A 132 -22.09 4.30 9.53
N PRO A 133 -23.33 4.40 10.04
CA PRO A 133 -23.64 5.26 11.18
C PRO A 133 -22.95 4.76 12.47
N ASN A 134 -22.75 5.66 13.42
CA ASN A 134 -22.35 5.28 14.76
C ASN A 134 -23.51 4.54 15.42
N ILE A 135 -23.22 3.36 15.97
CA ILE A 135 -24.19 2.49 16.62
C ILE A 135 -23.80 2.41 18.09
N ASN A 136 -24.66 2.94 18.96
CA ASN A 136 -24.55 2.69 20.39
C ASN A 136 -25.31 1.40 20.72
N PHE A 137 -24.63 0.44 21.33
CA PHE A 137 -25.21 -0.86 21.62
C PHE A 137 -24.80 -1.38 23.00
N THR A 138 -25.63 -2.28 23.54
CA THR A 138 -25.32 -3.06 24.73
C THR A 138 -25.24 -4.54 24.36
N SER A 139 -24.72 -5.36 25.27
CA SER A 139 -24.59 -6.81 25.08
C SER A 139 -25.91 -7.48 24.66
N SER A 140 -27.06 -7.06 25.19
CA SER A 140 -28.37 -7.65 24.89
C SER A 140 -29.03 -7.16 23.58
N MET A 141 -28.50 -6.12 22.93
CA MET A 141 -29.11 -5.59 21.71
C MET A 141 -28.80 -6.47 20.49
N PRO A 142 -29.80 -6.81 19.65
CA PRO A 142 -29.57 -7.56 18.41
C PRO A 142 -28.82 -6.72 17.37
N CYS A 143 -27.83 -7.31 16.72
CA CYS A 143 -27.12 -6.68 15.60
C CYS A 143 -27.98 -6.74 14.34
N LYS A 144 -28.51 -5.58 13.93
CA LYS A 144 -29.37 -5.43 12.73
C LYS A 144 -28.60 -5.09 11.46
N THR A 145 -27.32 -4.75 11.60
CA THR A 145 -26.45 -4.36 10.48
C THR A 145 -25.60 -5.51 10.00
N LYS A 146 -25.35 -5.56 8.69
CA LYS A 146 -24.36 -6.49 8.13
C LYS A 146 -22.99 -6.22 8.75
N LYS A 147 -22.26 -7.30 9.08
CA LYS A 147 -20.91 -7.25 9.66
C LYS A 147 -19.97 -6.31 8.91
N GLU A 148 -19.91 -6.42 7.59
CA GLU A 148 -19.03 -5.58 6.74
C GLU A 148 -19.31 -4.09 6.92
N LEU A 149 -20.59 -3.71 6.97
CA LEU A 149 -21.01 -2.33 7.17
C LEU A 149 -20.70 -1.87 8.60
N PHE A 150 -20.96 -2.71 9.61
CA PHE A 150 -20.62 -2.40 11.00
C PHE A 150 -19.10 -2.17 11.17
N MET A 151 -18.29 -3.10 10.66
CA MET A 151 -16.83 -3.12 10.76
C MET A 151 -16.13 -2.05 9.90
N SER A 152 -16.87 -1.35 9.03
CA SER A 152 -16.39 -0.21 8.26
C SER A 152 -16.26 1.07 9.08
N ASN A 153 -16.99 1.19 10.19
CA ASN A 153 -16.97 2.35 11.06
C ASN A 153 -15.98 2.13 12.22
N SER A 154 -15.02 3.04 12.38
CA SER A 154 -13.97 2.96 13.42
C SER A 154 -14.54 2.99 14.84
N HIS A 155 -15.51 3.86 15.11
CA HIS A 155 -16.17 3.97 16.42
C HIS A 155 -16.89 2.66 16.80
N ASN A 156 -17.67 2.10 15.87
CA ASN A 156 -18.37 0.83 16.09
C ASN A 156 -17.39 -0.32 16.34
N LYS A 157 -16.29 -0.33 15.59
CA LYS A 157 -15.24 -1.33 15.72
C LYS A 157 -14.53 -1.23 17.08
N GLN A 158 -14.20 -0.02 17.54
CA GLN A 158 -13.61 0.19 18.86
C GLN A 158 -14.55 -0.26 19.98
N ALA A 159 -15.83 0.11 19.91
CA ALA A 159 -16.83 -0.28 20.90
C ALA A 159 -16.97 -1.82 20.99
N LEU A 160 -16.94 -2.51 19.84
CA LEU A 160 -16.97 -3.97 19.81
C LEU A 160 -15.70 -4.59 20.40
N ILE A 161 -14.52 -4.04 20.07
CA ILE A 161 -13.24 -4.51 20.62
C ILE A 161 -13.21 -4.37 22.14
N ASN A 162 -13.70 -3.25 22.68
CA ASN A 162 -13.78 -3.03 24.12
C ASN A 162 -14.66 -4.10 24.79
N MET A 163 -15.90 -4.29 24.28
CA MET A 163 -16.81 -5.31 24.80
C MET A 163 -16.23 -6.73 24.69
N LEU A 164 -15.56 -7.04 23.57
CA LEU A 164 -14.93 -8.34 23.35
C LEU A 164 -13.74 -8.55 24.30
N CYS A 165 -12.86 -7.56 24.49
CA CYS A 165 -11.74 -7.67 25.42
C CYS A 165 -12.22 -7.89 26.85
N ASP A 166 -13.27 -7.20 27.31
CA ASP A 166 -13.83 -7.41 28.65
C ASP A 166 -14.36 -8.84 28.77
N LYS A 167 -15.14 -9.30 27.79
CA LYS A 167 -15.67 -10.67 27.75
C LYS A 167 -14.56 -11.74 27.71
N LEU A 168 -13.48 -11.49 26.97
CA LEU A 168 -12.30 -12.37 26.92
C LEU A 168 -11.62 -12.46 28.29
N LYS A 169 -11.40 -11.32 28.96
CA LYS A 169 -10.80 -11.26 30.29
C LYS A 169 -11.67 -11.96 31.34
N ASP A 170 -12.98 -11.79 31.28
CA ASP A 170 -13.95 -12.48 32.15
C ASP A 170 -13.87 -14.02 32.00
N ASN A 171 -13.44 -14.50 30.83
CA ASN A 171 -13.20 -15.92 30.54
C ASN A 171 -11.72 -16.34 30.70
N GLY A 172 -10.91 -15.52 31.38
CA GLY A 172 -9.51 -15.82 31.67
C GLY A 172 -8.54 -15.69 30.49
N ILE A 173 -8.96 -15.09 29.37
CA ILE A 173 -8.11 -14.88 28.20
C ILE A 173 -7.43 -13.52 28.28
N ARG A 174 -6.12 -13.49 28.03
CA ARG A 174 -5.32 -12.26 28.04
C ARG A 174 -5.62 -11.42 26.80
N CYS A 175 -5.99 -10.15 27.02
CA CYS A 175 -6.22 -9.16 25.97
C CYS A 175 -5.25 -8.00 26.13
N LYS A 176 -4.58 -7.58 25.05
CA LYS A 176 -3.79 -6.35 24.96
C LYS A 176 -4.36 -5.45 23.86
N ASN A 177 -4.38 -4.15 24.09
CA ASN A 177 -4.77 -3.16 23.08
C ASN A 177 -3.55 -2.33 22.71
N ALA A 178 -3.30 -2.18 21.40
CA ALA A 178 -2.28 -1.26 20.90
C ALA A 178 -2.77 0.19 21.00
N THR A 179 -1.85 1.14 20.89
CA THR A 179 -2.19 2.58 20.85
C THR A 179 -2.87 2.97 19.53
N ASP A 180 -2.45 2.36 18.42
CA ASP A 180 -3.04 2.52 17.08
C ASP A 180 -2.98 1.17 16.35
N ASP A 181 -1.80 0.79 15.87
CA ASP A 181 -1.57 -0.44 15.12
C ASP A 181 -1.02 -1.58 15.99
N ALA A 182 -1.59 -2.78 15.85
CA ALA A 182 -1.20 -3.94 16.64
C ALA A 182 0.07 -4.67 16.17
N ASP A 183 0.61 -4.40 14.96
CA ASP A 183 1.67 -5.22 14.36
C ASP A 183 2.90 -5.33 15.27
N LEU A 184 3.35 -4.19 15.82
CA LEU A 184 4.48 -4.16 16.77
C LEU A 184 4.14 -4.87 18.08
N LEU A 185 2.97 -4.60 18.66
CA LEU A 185 2.60 -5.17 19.95
C LEU A 185 2.41 -6.68 19.86
N ILE A 186 1.95 -7.20 18.72
CA ILE A 186 1.92 -8.64 18.41
C ILE A 186 3.34 -9.21 18.42
N ALA A 187 4.26 -8.58 17.70
CA ALA A 187 5.65 -9.04 17.61
C ALA A 187 6.35 -9.02 18.98
N LEU A 188 6.24 -7.91 19.73
CA LEU A 188 6.80 -7.79 21.07
C LEU A 188 6.19 -8.80 22.03
N THR A 189 4.86 -8.97 21.99
CA THR A 189 4.18 -9.98 22.82
C THR A 189 4.67 -11.39 22.50
N ALA A 190 4.90 -11.70 21.23
CA ALA A 190 5.44 -13.00 20.84
C ALA A 190 6.87 -13.21 21.35
N VAL A 191 7.73 -12.19 21.25
CA VAL A 191 9.10 -12.23 21.79
C VAL A 191 9.10 -12.41 23.31
N ASP A 192 8.25 -11.69 24.03
CA ASP A 192 8.12 -11.81 25.48
C ASP A 192 7.67 -13.21 25.90
N CYS A 193 6.69 -13.78 25.19
CA CYS A 193 6.18 -15.13 25.46
C CYS A 193 7.23 -16.21 25.12
N ALA A 194 8.08 -15.96 24.12
CA ALA A 194 9.14 -16.85 23.70
C ALA A 194 10.25 -17.01 24.75
N LEU A 195 10.30 -16.14 25.77
CA LEU A 195 11.21 -16.27 26.91
C LEU A 195 10.85 -17.46 27.81
N SER A 196 9.59 -17.91 27.80
CA SER A 196 9.08 -18.94 28.71
C SER A 196 8.54 -20.18 28.00
N SER A 197 8.12 -20.09 26.74
CA SER A 197 7.48 -21.19 26.02
C SER A 197 7.64 -21.03 24.51
N GLU A 198 7.44 -22.09 23.75
CA GLU A 198 7.37 -21.98 22.29
C GLU A 198 6.10 -21.22 21.88
N VAL A 199 6.23 -20.29 20.93
CA VAL A 199 5.15 -19.36 20.57
C VAL A 199 4.71 -19.54 19.13
N VAL A 200 3.40 -19.61 18.93
CA VAL A 200 2.77 -19.54 17.61
C VAL A 200 2.07 -18.19 17.44
N VAL A 201 2.50 -17.43 16.44
CA VAL A 201 1.84 -16.17 16.06
C VAL A 201 0.83 -16.43 14.94
N ILE A 202 -0.43 -16.12 15.19
CA ILE A 202 -1.50 -16.23 14.19
C ILE A 202 -1.95 -14.82 13.81
N GLY A 203 -1.64 -14.41 12.58
CA GLY A 203 -2.06 -13.11 12.08
C GLY A 203 -2.25 -13.06 10.58
N CYS A 204 -2.81 -11.95 10.11
CA CYS A 204 -2.96 -11.70 8.68
C CYS A 204 -2.56 -10.26 8.35
N ASP A 205 -1.28 -10.07 8.03
CA ASP A 205 -0.76 -8.75 7.69
C ASP A 205 -1.01 -8.41 6.21
N SER A 206 -1.68 -7.27 5.98
CA SER A 206 -1.89 -6.63 4.68
C SER A 206 -1.25 -5.25 4.58
N THR A 207 0.08 -5.17 4.67
CA THR A 207 0.79 -3.93 4.28
C THR A 207 0.65 -3.61 2.79
N SER A 208 0.94 -2.35 2.44
CA SER A 208 1.08 -1.93 1.05
C SER A 208 2.32 -2.55 0.40
N ARG A 209 2.31 -2.70 -0.93
CA ARG A 209 3.47 -3.16 -1.69
C ARG A 209 3.85 -2.22 -2.82
N LEU A 210 5.10 -2.34 -3.26
CA LEU A 210 5.53 -1.81 -4.55
C LEU A 210 5.01 -2.73 -5.66
N PHE A 211 4.64 -2.18 -6.80
CA PHE A 211 4.15 -2.98 -7.92
C PHE A 211 5.24 -3.95 -8.39
N GLY A 212 4.88 -5.24 -8.48
CA GLY A 212 5.80 -6.32 -8.86
C GLY A 212 6.77 -6.76 -7.76
N ILE A 213 6.76 -6.13 -6.58
CA ILE A 213 7.65 -6.47 -5.47
C ILE A 213 6.78 -6.85 -4.26
N GLY A 214 6.69 -8.15 -3.97
CA GLY A 214 6.01 -8.66 -2.79
C GLY A 214 6.94 -8.81 -1.59
N LYS A 215 6.37 -9.05 -0.41
CA LYS A 215 7.13 -9.19 0.85
C LYS A 215 8.21 -10.27 0.79
N GLY A 216 7.93 -11.42 0.17
CA GLY A 216 8.92 -12.48 0.01
C GLY A 216 10.13 -12.10 -0.85
N LEU A 217 9.94 -11.26 -1.89
CA LEU A 217 11.07 -10.74 -2.68
C LEU A 217 11.88 -9.72 -1.87
N ALA A 218 11.21 -8.85 -1.12
CA ALA A 218 11.88 -7.90 -0.23
C ALA A 218 12.70 -8.63 0.84
N LEU A 219 12.14 -9.67 1.48
CA LEU A 219 12.82 -10.49 2.47
C LEU A 219 14.08 -11.17 1.89
N LYS A 220 13.99 -11.78 0.70
CA LYS A 220 15.16 -12.34 0.02
C LYS A 220 16.27 -11.29 -0.23
N LYS A 221 15.88 -10.04 -0.51
CA LYS A 221 16.81 -8.94 -0.72
C LYS A 221 17.40 -8.38 0.58
N LEU A 222 16.76 -8.59 1.74
CA LEU A 222 17.33 -8.19 3.03
C LEU A 222 18.66 -8.88 3.34
N ASN A 223 18.95 -10.02 2.71
CA ASN A 223 20.26 -10.67 2.83
C ASN A 223 21.40 -9.91 2.11
N GLN A 224 21.08 -8.89 1.31
CA GLN A 224 22.08 -8.04 0.65
C GLN A 224 22.61 -7.00 1.63
N GLU A 225 23.92 -7.03 1.90
CA GLU A 225 24.57 -6.12 2.85
C GLU A 225 24.32 -4.64 2.50
N TYR A 226 24.32 -4.31 1.21
CA TYR A 226 24.03 -2.95 0.75
C TYR A 226 22.63 -2.46 1.15
N LEU A 227 21.61 -3.32 1.11
CA LEU A 227 20.27 -2.95 1.54
C LEU A 227 20.20 -2.79 3.07
N LYS A 228 20.91 -3.63 3.82
CA LYS A 228 21.02 -3.52 5.28
C LYS A 228 21.66 -2.20 5.70
N THR A 229 22.71 -1.74 5.00
CA THR A 229 23.36 -0.46 5.32
C THR A 229 22.42 0.72 5.08
N GLN A 230 21.56 0.67 4.06
CA GLN A 230 20.51 1.69 3.88
C GLN A 230 19.47 1.66 5.01
N GLY A 231 19.08 0.47 5.44
CA GLY A 231 18.12 0.28 6.54
C GLY A 231 18.56 0.92 7.86
N LYS A 232 19.87 1.03 8.14
CA LYS A 232 20.37 1.64 9.38
C LYS A 232 19.90 3.07 9.58
N PHE A 233 19.79 3.87 8.50
CA PHE A 233 19.27 5.24 8.59
C PHE A 233 17.81 5.27 9.02
N PHE A 234 17.03 4.26 8.67
CA PHE A 234 15.63 4.14 9.07
C PHE A 234 15.44 3.69 10.52
N MET A 235 16.50 3.12 11.11
CA MET A 235 16.49 2.64 12.49
C MET A 235 17.06 3.67 13.49
N ASP A 236 17.67 4.75 12.99
CA ASP A 236 18.29 5.79 13.81
C ASP A 236 17.39 7.02 13.96
N ASN A 237 17.05 7.37 15.20
CA ASN A 237 16.23 8.54 15.54
C ASN A 237 16.92 9.90 15.34
N LYS A 238 18.22 9.89 15.01
CA LYS A 238 19.00 11.10 14.70
C LYS A 238 19.19 11.34 13.21
N SER A 239 18.71 10.43 12.36
CA SER A 239 18.83 10.56 10.91
C SER A 239 18.11 11.82 10.41
N ILE A 240 18.83 12.65 9.66
CA ILE A 240 18.25 13.84 9.03
C ILE A 240 17.47 13.46 7.76
N LYS A 241 16.48 14.28 7.37
CA LYS A 241 15.62 14.03 6.20
C LYS A 241 16.42 13.76 4.91
N ALA A 242 17.54 14.44 4.70
CA ALA A 242 18.39 14.25 3.52
C ALA A 242 18.97 12.83 3.43
N ASP A 243 19.46 12.28 4.54
CA ASP A 243 20.03 10.94 4.59
C ASP A 243 18.95 9.86 4.46
N ILE A 244 17.78 10.08 5.06
CA ILE A 244 16.61 9.19 4.92
C ILE A 244 16.16 9.10 3.46
N ILE A 245 16.07 10.25 2.77
CA ILE A 245 15.68 10.31 1.36
C ILE A 245 16.71 9.57 0.50
N LYS A 246 18.01 9.82 0.72
CA LYS A 246 19.09 9.16 -0.02
C LYS A 246 19.11 7.65 0.22
N ALA A 247 19.09 7.20 1.48
CA ALA A 247 19.07 5.78 1.83
C ALA A 247 17.82 5.09 1.28
N GLY A 248 16.67 5.77 1.32
CA GLY A 248 15.42 5.28 0.76
C GLY A 248 15.46 5.13 -0.76
N GLU A 249 16.07 6.07 -1.48
CA GLU A 249 16.29 5.98 -2.92
C GLU A 249 17.20 4.79 -3.28
N GLU A 250 18.29 4.58 -2.54
CA GLU A 250 19.17 3.42 -2.72
C GLU A 250 18.47 2.10 -2.40
N ALA A 251 17.67 2.06 -1.34
CA ALA A 251 16.88 0.88 -0.98
C ALA A 251 15.86 0.53 -2.08
N LEU A 252 15.14 1.52 -2.61
CA LEU A 252 14.19 1.32 -3.71
C LEU A 252 14.92 0.88 -5.00
N THR A 253 16.07 1.49 -5.30
CA THR A 253 16.92 1.11 -6.45
C THR A 253 17.32 -0.36 -6.34
N CYS A 254 17.80 -0.80 -5.18
CA CYS A 254 18.12 -2.19 -4.90
C CYS A 254 16.89 -3.11 -5.05
N LEU A 255 15.74 -2.75 -4.50
CA LEU A 255 14.50 -3.54 -4.57
C LEU A 255 14.04 -3.76 -6.02
N TYR A 256 14.19 -2.77 -6.89
CA TYR A 256 13.90 -2.88 -8.31
C TYR A 256 15.03 -3.54 -9.14
N GLY A 257 16.14 -3.95 -8.53
CA GLY A 257 17.27 -4.58 -9.22
C GLY A 257 18.14 -3.59 -10.00
N GLY A 258 18.26 -2.37 -9.49
CA GLY A 258 19.28 -1.41 -9.90
C GLY A 258 20.63 -1.68 -9.25
N LEU A 259 21.64 -0.95 -9.74
CA LEU A 259 22.99 -0.95 -9.17
C LEU A 259 23.09 0.06 -8.03
N PRO A 260 24.00 -0.13 -7.06
CA PRO A 260 24.31 0.89 -6.06
C PRO A 260 24.64 2.24 -6.71
N LEU A 261 24.11 3.33 -6.17
CA LEU A 261 24.36 4.71 -6.64
C LEU A 261 23.82 5.00 -8.06
N GLU A 262 23.00 4.13 -8.63
CA GLU A 262 22.38 4.35 -9.94
C GLU A 262 21.33 5.47 -9.90
N GLY A 263 20.61 5.59 -8.78
CA GLY A 263 19.48 6.50 -8.64
C GLY A 263 18.22 6.03 -9.37
N LEU A 264 17.06 6.41 -8.85
CA LEU A 264 15.77 5.90 -9.31
C LEU A 264 15.42 6.37 -10.73
N ASN A 265 15.69 7.62 -11.06
CA ASN A 265 15.35 8.18 -12.37
C ASN A 265 16.13 7.50 -13.51
N ILE A 266 17.42 7.24 -13.29
CA ILE A 266 18.28 6.55 -14.26
C ILE A 266 17.86 5.08 -14.38
N LEU A 267 17.65 4.38 -13.26
CA LEU A 267 17.12 3.01 -13.24
C LEU A 267 15.79 2.91 -14.00
N ARG A 268 14.90 3.90 -13.79
CA ARG A 268 13.58 3.97 -14.42
C ARG A 268 13.71 4.11 -15.94
N TRP A 269 14.56 5.02 -16.42
CA TRP A 269 14.89 5.14 -17.84
C TRP A 269 15.47 3.85 -18.40
N ARG A 270 16.46 3.25 -17.73
CA ARG A 270 17.15 2.03 -18.23
C ARG A 270 16.19 0.85 -18.35
N LYS A 271 15.30 0.68 -17.37
CA LYS A 271 14.26 -0.36 -17.43
C LYS A 271 13.23 -0.09 -18.52
N PHE A 272 12.87 1.16 -18.76
CA PHE A 272 12.01 1.52 -19.86
C PHE A 272 12.65 1.17 -21.21
N THR A 273 13.87 1.65 -21.47
CA THR A 273 14.57 1.42 -22.74
C THR A 273 14.82 -0.05 -23.00
N SER A 274 15.29 -0.79 -21.99
CA SER A 274 15.45 -2.24 -22.07
C SER A 274 14.17 -2.94 -22.51
N ARG A 275 13.01 -2.54 -21.98
CA ARG A 275 11.72 -3.17 -22.33
C ARG A 275 11.17 -2.73 -23.68
N VAL A 276 11.42 -1.49 -24.10
CA VAL A 276 11.07 -1.04 -25.45
C VAL A 276 11.87 -1.81 -26.50
N ILE A 277 13.15 -2.10 -26.23
CA ILE A 277 14.03 -2.83 -27.15
C ILE A 277 13.65 -4.31 -27.23
N THR A 278 13.29 -4.93 -26.10
CA THR A 278 13.08 -6.38 -25.99
C THR A 278 11.61 -6.83 -26.09
N GLY A 279 10.67 -5.90 -25.99
CA GLY A 279 9.25 -6.21 -25.84
C GLY A 279 8.44 -5.97 -27.12
N ASN A 280 7.52 -6.89 -27.41
CA ASN A 280 6.49 -6.72 -28.44
C ASN A 280 5.20 -6.06 -27.89
N THR A 281 5.19 -5.68 -26.61
CA THR A 281 4.01 -5.10 -25.94
C THR A 281 4.34 -3.75 -25.32
N SER A 282 3.32 -2.91 -25.18
CA SER A 282 3.48 -1.59 -24.58
C SER A 282 3.95 -1.67 -23.12
N VAL A 283 4.96 -0.89 -22.77
CA VAL A 283 5.46 -0.78 -21.39
C VAL A 283 4.38 -0.20 -20.48
N GLN A 284 4.06 -0.92 -19.40
CA GLN A 284 3.12 -0.46 -18.39
C GLN A 284 3.83 0.39 -17.34
N VAL A 285 3.44 1.65 -17.16
CA VAL A 285 4.13 2.59 -16.25
C VAL A 285 4.26 2.08 -14.81
N LYS A 286 3.23 1.40 -14.29
CA LYS A 286 3.22 0.81 -12.93
C LYS A 286 4.36 -0.18 -12.68
N SER A 287 4.90 -0.77 -13.74
CA SER A 287 5.95 -1.80 -13.66
C SER A 287 7.38 -1.25 -13.71
N LEU A 288 7.51 0.07 -13.80
CA LEU A 288 8.78 0.79 -13.63
C LEU A 288 8.98 1.15 -12.14
N PRO A 289 10.23 1.36 -11.67
CA PRO A 289 10.50 1.91 -10.35
C PRO A 289 9.85 3.29 -10.17
N PRO A 290 9.48 3.72 -8.95
CA PRO A 290 9.07 5.12 -8.70
C PRO A 290 10.16 6.12 -9.15
N THR A 291 9.79 7.38 -9.36
CA THR A 291 10.78 8.45 -9.53
C THR A 291 11.44 8.80 -8.20
N SER A 292 12.57 9.50 -8.22
CA SER A 292 13.19 10.04 -6.98
C SER A 292 12.21 10.98 -6.26
N ASP A 293 11.39 11.72 -7.01
CA ASP A 293 10.40 12.65 -6.47
C ASP A 293 9.26 11.97 -5.69
N SER A 294 8.71 10.86 -6.18
CA SER A 294 7.70 10.09 -5.43
C SER A 294 8.33 9.18 -4.38
N GLY A 295 9.53 8.67 -4.67
CA GLY A 295 10.35 7.86 -3.77
C GLY A 295 10.66 8.58 -2.46
N LYS A 296 11.04 9.86 -2.50
CA LYS A 296 11.37 10.65 -1.30
C LYS A 296 10.24 10.64 -0.26
N PHE A 297 8.99 10.82 -0.70
CA PHE A 297 7.83 10.85 0.20
C PHE A 297 7.52 9.46 0.73
N HIS A 298 7.72 8.42 -0.07
CA HIS A 298 7.62 7.05 0.43
C HIS A 298 8.65 6.78 1.53
N SER A 299 9.90 7.18 1.33
CA SER A 299 10.97 7.03 2.31
C SER A 299 10.70 7.80 3.60
N LEU A 300 10.23 9.04 3.52
CA LEU A 300 9.85 9.82 4.72
C LEU A 300 8.72 9.14 5.51
N ARG A 301 7.69 8.62 4.83
CA ARG A 301 6.60 7.89 5.51
C ARG A 301 7.07 6.58 6.15
N VAL A 302 7.97 5.85 5.48
CA VAL A 302 8.55 4.63 6.05
C VAL A 302 9.38 4.97 7.28
N TYR A 303 10.18 6.04 7.25
CA TYR A 303 10.93 6.51 8.41
C TYR A 303 10.00 6.84 9.58
N HIS A 304 8.97 7.66 9.35
CA HIS A 304 7.97 7.99 10.38
C HIS A 304 7.36 6.74 11.03
N GLN A 305 6.99 5.73 10.21
CA GLN A 305 6.48 4.46 10.71
C GLN A 305 7.51 3.68 11.53
N CYS A 306 8.76 3.58 11.05
CA CYS A 306 9.85 2.91 11.76
C CYS A 306 10.13 3.56 13.12
N GLN A 307 10.17 4.89 13.16
CA GLN A 307 10.38 5.64 14.41
C GLN A 307 9.25 5.43 15.41
N LYS A 308 7.99 5.46 14.96
CA LYS A 308 6.84 5.13 15.81
C LYS A 308 6.91 3.72 16.37
N TRP A 309 7.49 2.77 15.64
CA TRP A 309 7.67 1.42 16.14
C TRP A 309 8.82 1.26 17.13
N MET A 310 9.89 2.04 17.00
CA MET A 310 11.08 1.89 17.85
C MET A 310 11.03 2.73 19.12
N SER A 311 10.27 3.83 19.13
CA SER A 311 10.22 4.73 20.29
C SER A 311 8.88 5.45 20.35
N GLU A 312 8.09 5.11 21.37
CA GLU A 312 6.80 5.78 21.64
C GLU A 312 6.97 7.26 22.03
N GLU A 313 8.16 7.65 22.48
CA GLU A 313 8.45 9.00 22.99
C GLU A 313 8.76 10.04 21.89
N VAL A 314 8.99 9.62 20.64
CA VAL A 314 9.27 10.57 19.55
C VAL A 314 7.94 11.09 18.99
N ASP A 315 7.58 12.29 19.42
CA ASP A 315 6.49 13.04 18.80
C ASP A 315 6.96 13.57 17.45
N MET A 316 6.47 12.94 16.38
CA MET A 316 6.78 13.28 15.00
C MET A 316 5.48 13.59 14.29
N ASP A 317 5.30 14.85 13.91
CA ASP A 317 4.17 15.27 13.09
C ASP A 317 4.21 14.53 11.75
N PRO A 318 3.21 13.70 11.41
CA PRO A 318 3.18 12.99 10.13
C PRO A 318 3.31 13.94 8.92
N THR A 319 2.83 15.18 9.02
CA THR A 319 2.87 16.15 7.93
C THR A 319 4.29 16.58 7.55
N ASP A 320 5.25 16.44 8.46
CA ASP A 320 6.67 16.62 8.19
C ASP A 320 7.30 15.47 7.40
N TYR A 321 6.61 14.32 7.32
CA TYR A 321 7.14 13.06 6.82
C TYR A 321 6.33 12.48 5.65
N GLY A 322 5.87 13.36 4.75
CA GLY A 322 5.24 12.95 3.48
C GLY A 322 3.76 12.59 3.60
N TRP A 323 3.11 13.11 4.64
CA TRP A 323 1.65 13.13 4.78
C TRP A 323 1.11 14.56 4.67
N GLU A 324 -0.17 14.69 4.37
CA GLU A 324 -0.90 15.97 4.32
C GLU A 324 -2.31 15.76 4.87
N ILE A 325 -2.88 16.76 5.54
CA ILE A 325 -4.25 16.67 6.04
C ILE A 325 -5.21 17.15 4.94
N LYS A 326 -6.11 16.26 4.52
CA LYS A 326 -7.20 16.56 3.58
C LYS A 326 -8.53 16.15 4.19
N ARG A 327 -9.42 17.14 4.38
CA ARG A 327 -10.76 16.93 4.97
C ARG A 327 -10.70 16.20 6.31
N GLY A 328 -9.76 16.59 7.17
CA GLY A 328 -9.58 15.99 8.51
C GLY A 328 -9.01 14.58 8.50
N LYS A 329 -8.45 14.09 7.38
CA LYS A 329 -7.79 12.78 7.30
C LYS A 329 -6.36 12.93 6.80
N LEU A 330 -5.46 12.10 7.33
CA LEU A 330 -4.09 12.03 6.82
C LEU A 330 -4.05 11.31 5.48
N CYS A 331 -3.57 12.00 4.46
CA CYS A 331 -3.40 11.51 3.09
C CYS A 331 -1.91 11.53 2.71
N PRO A 332 -1.47 10.67 1.78
CA PRO A 332 -0.05 10.60 1.44
C PRO A 332 0.26 11.65 0.38
N ILE A 333 1.33 12.41 0.56
CA ILE A 333 1.86 13.23 -0.52
C ILE A 333 2.42 12.27 -1.57
N LEU A 334 1.88 12.35 -2.79
CA LEU A 334 2.21 11.40 -3.85
C LEU A 334 3.53 11.74 -4.53
N MET A 335 3.69 13.01 -4.91
CA MET A 335 4.80 13.58 -5.68
C MET A 335 4.66 15.12 -5.67
N ASP A 336 5.75 15.85 -5.86
CA ASP A 336 5.75 17.33 -5.98
C ASP A 336 5.77 17.77 -7.44
N LEU A 337 6.42 16.98 -8.30
CA LEU A 337 6.48 17.29 -9.71
C LEU A 337 5.11 17.09 -10.37
N PRO A 338 4.79 17.86 -11.44
CA PRO A 338 3.63 17.57 -12.26
C PRO A 338 3.73 16.17 -12.89
N PRO A 339 2.63 15.61 -13.40
CA PRO A 339 2.64 14.29 -14.06
C PRO A 339 3.68 14.15 -15.19
N ALA A 340 4.02 15.24 -15.87
CA ALA A 340 5.01 15.30 -16.93
C ALA A 340 5.50 16.77 -17.08
N PRO A 341 6.64 17.02 -17.76
CA PRO A 341 7.07 18.37 -18.09
C PRO A 341 5.99 19.17 -18.84
N ASP A 342 5.87 20.48 -18.54
CA ASP A 342 4.88 21.36 -19.19
C ASP A 342 5.00 21.37 -20.72
N LYS A 343 6.24 21.35 -21.24
CA LYS A 343 6.52 21.24 -22.68
C LYS A 343 5.83 20.03 -23.31
N LEU A 344 5.77 18.89 -22.60
CA LEU A 344 5.08 17.69 -23.07
C LEU A 344 3.57 17.82 -22.90
N LEU A 345 3.11 18.29 -21.74
CA LEU A 345 1.68 18.44 -21.46
C LEU A 345 0.97 19.36 -22.48
N ASN A 346 1.69 20.34 -23.02
CA ASN A 346 1.17 21.28 -24.01
C ASN A 346 1.06 20.71 -25.44
N ILE A 347 1.74 19.60 -25.74
CA ILE A 347 1.75 19.04 -27.11
C ILE A 347 1.06 17.68 -27.26
N ILE A 348 0.79 17.02 -26.14
CA ILE A 348 0.15 15.70 -26.12
C ILE A 348 -1.32 15.73 -26.57
N ARG A 349 -1.98 16.89 -26.64
CA ARG A 349 -3.37 16.97 -27.11
C ARG A 349 -3.55 18.19 -28.01
N CYS A 350 -4.35 18.05 -29.07
CA CYS A 350 -4.73 19.17 -29.90
C CYS A 350 -6.07 19.73 -29.42
N ASN A 351 -6.30 21.02 -29.61
CA ASN A 351 -7.60 21.65 -29.39
C ASN A 351 -8.39 21.83 -30.70
N CYS A 352 -8.13 20.97 -31.69
CA CYS A 352 -8.79 21.04 -32.99
C CYS A 352 -10.30 20.84 -32.86
N LYS A 353 -11.05 21.73 -33.50
CA LYS A 353 -12.51 21.61 -33.67
C LYS A 353 -12.91 20.87 -34.95
N GLN A 354 -12.06 20.95 -35.96
CA GLN A 354 -12.26 20.35 -37.28
C GLN A 354 -11.29 19.19 -37.51
N ASN A 355 -11.31 18.66 -38.73
CA ASN A 355 -10.46 17.58 -39.18
C ASN A 355 -8.97 17.88 -38.93
N CYS A 356 -8.23 16.90 -38.41
CA CYS A 356 -6.82 17.06 -38.01
C CYS A 356 -5.86 16.69 -39.16
N ASP A 357 -6.09 17.19 -40.36
CA ASP A 357 -5.33 16.86 -41.57
C ASP A 357 -4.09 17.76 -41.79
N THR A 358 -4.07 18.96 -41.22
CA THR A 358 -2.96 19.92 -41.35
C THR A 358 -2.04 19.97 -40.14
N LYS A 359 -0.84 20.56 -40.31
CA LYS A 359 0.11 20.87 -39.20
C LYS A 359 -0.41 21.94 -38.22
N ARG A 360 -1.62 22.48 -38.39
CA ARG A 360 -2.32 23.26 -37.35
C ARG A 360 -2.72 22.37 -36.16
N CYS A 361 -2.93 21.07 -36.41
CA CYS A 361 -3.09 20.10 -35.34
C CYS A 361 -1.75 19.86 -34.64
N VAL A 362 -1.66 20.22 -33.35
CA VAL A 362 -0.45 20.05 -32.54
C VAL A 362 -0.03 18.58 -32.45
N CYS A 363 -0.99 17.65 -32.39
CA CYS A 363 -0.68 16.22 -32.40
C CYS A 363 0.01 15.82 -33.71
N ARG A 364 -0.60 16.12 -34.87
CA ARG A 364 0.00 15.83 -36.18
C ARG A 364 1.35 16.52 -36.37
N LYS A 365 1.47 17.79 -35.95
CA LYS A 365 2.72 18.56 -36.01
C LYS A 365 3.87 17.86 -35.29
N ASN A 366 3.59 17.17 -34.18
CA ASN A 366 4.58 16.46 -33.37
C ASN A 366 4.57 14.94 -33.61
N GLY A 367 4.02 14.47 -34.74
CA GLY A 367 4.02 13.03 -35.08
C GLY A 367 3.15 12.16 -34.17
N LEU A 368 2.22 12.74 -33.41
CA LEU A 368 1.28 12.03 -32.56
C LEU A 368 -0.06 11.87 -33.27
N GLN A 369 -0.66 10.68 -33.18
CA GLN A 369 -2.07 10.48 -33.56
C GLN A 369 -3.00 11.24 -32.62
N CYS A 370 -4.23 11.57 -32.98
CA CYS A 370 -5.22 12.11 -32.05
C CYS A 370 -5.76 10.99 -31.14
N SER A 371 -6.16 11.34 -29.93
CA SER A 371 -6.75 10.42 -28.95
C SER A 371 -8.03 11.01 -28.35
N VAL A 372 -8.76 10.21 -27.58
CA VAL A 372 -9.95 10.64 -26.83
C VAL A 372 -9.72 11.84 -25.90
N GLY A 373 -8.46 12.10 -25.50
CA GLY A 373 -8.09 13.26 -24.69
C GLY A 373 -7.78 14.53 -25.49
N CYS A 374 -7.89 14.50 -26.82
CA CYS A 374 -7.84 15.70 -27.66
C CYS A 374 -9.15 16.49 -27.53
N GLY A 375 -9.20 17.69 -28.13
CA GLY A 375 -10.35 18.60 -28.12
C GLY A 375 -11.60 18.02 -28.78
N GLU A 376 -12.35 18.81 -29.53
CA GLU A 376 -13.62 18.33 -30.09
C GLU A 376 -13.44 17.17 -31.10
N CYS A 377 -12.26 17.03 -31.71
CA CYS A 377 -11.97 15.89 -32.57
C CYS A 377 -12.01 14.53 -31.84
N ARG A 378 -11.67 14.49 -30.54
CA ARG A 378 -11.60 13.31 -29.67
C ARG A 378 -10.89 12.07 -30.26
N GLY A 379 -10.06 12.25 -31.30
CA GLY A 379 -9.50 11.13 -32.06
C GLY A 379 -10.54 10.23 -32.73
N LEU A 380 -11.80 10.65 -32.83
CA LEU A 380 -12.89 9.91 -33.49
C LEU A 380 -13.33 10.64 -34.76
N ASN A 381 -13.36 11.97 -34.71
CA ASN A 381 -13.86 12.83 -35.78
C ASN A 381 -12.70 13.51 -36.54
N CYS A 382 -11.58 12.82 -36.74
CA CYS A 382 -10.44 13.38 -37.47
C CYS A 382 -9.58 12.35 -38.19
N SER A 383 -8.92 12.79 -39.27
CA SER A 383 -8.01 12.03 -40.12
C SER A 383 -6.65 11.69 -39.48
N ASN A 384 -6.40 12.11 -38.25
CA ASN A 384 -5.14 11.86 -37.55
C ASN A 384 -5.29 10.80 -36.44
N SER A 385 -6.34 9.98 -36.45
CA SER A 385 -6.51 8.87 -35.51
C SER A 385 -6.17 7.52 -36.16
N VAL A 386 -6.07 6.47 -35.34
CA VAL A 386 -5.97 5.08 -35.81
C VAL A 386 -7.32 4.70 -36.43
N PRO A 387 -7.38 4.09 -37.62
CA PRO A 387 -8.59 3.45 -38.12
C PRO A 387 -9.01 2.36 -37.13
N ILE A 388 -10.27 2.38 -36.67
CA ILE A 388 -10.81 1.28 -35.87
C ILE A 388 -10.77 0.04 -36.78
N ALA A 389 -9.93 -0.95 -36.47
CA ALA A 389 -10.03 -2.24 -37.13
C ALA A 389 -11.33 -2.90 -36.65
N GLU A 390 -12.17 -3.35 -37.57
CA GLU A 390 -13.48 -3.97 -37.30
C GLU A 390 -13.40 -5.30 -36.52
N SER A 391 -12.22 -5.73 -36.04
CA SER A 391 -12.02 -7.03 -35.38
C SER A 391 -12.27 -7.05 -33.87
N ASP A 392 -12.52 -5.91 -33.21
CA ASP A 392 -12.73 -5.85 -31.76
C ASP A 392 -14.22 -5.80 -31.35
N PHE A 393 -15.14 -6.04 -32.28
CA PHE A 393 -16.57 -6.28 -32.01
C PHE A 393 -16.93 -7.75 -32.24
N THR A 394 -16.34 -8.64 -31.46
CA THR A 394 -17.01 -9.91 -31.13
C THR A 394 -17.11 -9.99 -29.62
N ASP A 395 -18.28 -9.62 -29.12
CA ASP A 395 -18.74 -9.93 -27.78
C ASP A 395 -18.76 -11.46 -27.61
N GLU A 396 -17.93 -11.98 -26.71
CA GLU A 396 -18.21 -13.16 -25.87
C GLU A 396 -17.35 -13.14 -24.59
#